data_AF-A0A2M9P2Y7-F1
#
_entry.id   AF-A0A2M9P2Y7-F1
#
_cell.length_a   1.000
_cell.length_b   1.000
_cell.length_c   1.000
_cell.angle_alpha   90.00
_cell.angle_beta   90.00
_cell.angle_gamma   90.00
#
_symmetry.space_group_name_H-M   'P 1'
#
loop_
_entity.id
_entity.type
_entity.pdbx_description
1 polymer ?
#
loop_
_entity_poly.entity_id
_entity_poly.type
_entity_poly.pdbx_seq_one_letter_code
_entity_poly.pdbx_strand_id
1 'polypeptide(L)'
;EERSILKQHDVRVAHNPISNLKLGSGIADVVSLLDAGIKVGVATDGVASNNNFDMFEEMRTAALLQKGIYKDATKFPAQTALAMATRMG
;
A
#
# COMPACT_ATOMS: atom_id res chain seq x y z
N GLU A 1 -12.01 -11.80 -7.55
CA GLU A 1 -13.43 -11.48 -7.29
C GLU A 1 -13.57 -10.17 -6.50
N GLU A 2 -13.01 -10.08 -5.28
CA GLU A 2 -13.09 -8.89 -4.42
C GLU A 2 -12.65 -7.59 -5.11
N ARG A 3 -11.52 -7.60 -5.84
CA ARG A 3 -11.03 -6.43 -6.60
C ARG A 3 -12.06 -5.90 -7.60
N SER A 4 -12.81 -6.79 -8.25
CA SER A 4 -13.86 -6.40 -9.19
C SER A 4 -14.99 -5.67 -8.47
N ILE A 5 -15.38 -6.16 -7.30
CA ILE A 5 -16.41 -5.54 -6.45
C ILE A 5 -15.93 -4.16 -5.98
N LEU A 6 -14.70 -4.06 -5.46
CA LEU A 6 -14.12 -2.78 -5.04
C LEU A 6 -14.10 -1.77 -6.18
N LYS A 7 -13.71 -2.20 -7.38
CA LYS A 7 -13.68 -1.33 -8.56
C LYS A 7 -15.08 -0.90 -9.00
N GLN A 8 -16.04 -1.83 -9.03
CA GLN A 8 -17.43 -1.54 -9.42
C GLN A 8 -18.08 -0.49 -8.53
N HIS A 9 -17.72 -0.46 -7.25
CA HIS A 9 -18.24 0.49 -6.27
C HIS A 9 -17.33 1.71 -6.03
N ASP A 10 -16.29 1.92 -6.86
CA ASP A 10 -15.29 3.01 -6.73
C ASP A 10 -14.66 3.12 -5.32
N VAL A 11 -14.46 1.97 -4.66
CA VAL A 11 -13.89 1.91 -3.31
C VAL A 11 -12.45 2.41 -3.30
N ARG A 12 -12.07 3.06 -2.19
CA ARG A 12 -10.69 3.51 -1.90
C ARG A 12 -10.09 2.59 -0.84
N VAL A 13 -8.81 2.28 -0.98
CA VAL A 13 -8.09 1.40 -0.04
C VAL A 13 -7.03 2.19 0.71
N ALA A 14 -6.98 2.05 2.04
CA ALA A 14 -5.87 2.53 2.86
C ALA A 14 -4.88 1.38 3.12
N HIS A 15 -3.66 1.50 2.63
CA HIS A 15 -2.61 0.50 2.81
C HIS A 15 -1.75 0.82 4.03
N ASN A 16 -1.71 -0.10 5.00
CA ASN A 16 -0.95 0.03 6.25
C ASN A 16 0.20 -1.01 6.32
N PRO A 17 1.29 -0.85 5.53
CA PRO A 17 2.28 -1.92 5.37
C PRO A 17 3.02 -2.25 6.66
N ILE A 18 3.51 -1.26 7.42
CA ILE A 18 4.25 -1.54 8.66
C ILE A 18 3.35 -2.22 9.69
N SER A 19 2.11 -1.73 9.86
CA SER A 19 1.14 -2.34 10.78
C SER A 19 0.81 -3.79 10.41
N ASN A 20 0.52 -4.06 9.14
CA ASN A 20 0.21 -5.41 8.68
C ASN A 20 1.39 -6.37 8.89
N LEU A 21 2.63 -5.91 8.71
CA LEU A 21 3.82 -6.72 9.02
C LEU A 21 3.98 -6.93 10.52
N LYS A 22 3.85 -5.87 11.33
CA LYS A 22 4.02 -5.92 12.79
C LYS A 22 3.03 -6.87 13.45
N LEU A 23 1.79 -6.91 12.95
CA LEU A 23 0.73 -7.77 13.47
C LEU A 23 0.69 -9.16 12.82
N GLY A 24 1.58 -9.47 11.88
CA GLY A 24 1.58 -10.75 11.16
C GLY A 24 0.36 -10.96 10.26
N SER A 25 -0.30 -9.89 9.84
CA SER A 25 -1.52 -9.91 9.02
C SER A 25 -1.25 -10.26 7.54
N GLY A 26 0.01 -10.24 7.13
CA GLY A 26 0.45 -10.54 5.78
C GLY A 26 0.73 -9.30 4.94
N ILE A 27 0.85 -9.49 3.63
CA ILE A 27 1.24 -8.41 2.71
C ILE A 27 0.15 -8.23 1.67
N ALA A 28 -0.44 -7.03 1.62
CA ALA A 28 -1.42 -6.68 0.60
C ALA A 28 -0.72 -6.52 -0.75
N ASP A 29 -1.29 -7.13 -1.79
CA ASP A 29 -0.82 -6.98 -3.17
C ASP A 29 -1.40 -5.70 -3.79
N VAL A 30 -0.69 -4.60 -3.56
CA VAL A 30 -1.07 -3.23 -3.95
C VAL A 30 -0.86 -3.01 -5.44
N VAL A 31 0.17 -3.59 -6.05
CA VAL A 31 0.43 -3.43 -7.49
C VAL A 31 -0.80 -3.88 -8.28
N SER A 32 -1.33 -5.06 -7.99
CA SER A 32 -2.52 -5.52 -8.70
C SER A 32 -3.80 -4.76 -8.33
N LEU A 33 -3.84 -3.99 -7.22
CA LEU A 33 -4.98 -3.11 -6.90
C LEU A 33 -4.93 -1.89 -7.81
N LEU A 34 -3.74 -1.30 -7.94
CA LEU A 34 -3.47 -0.19 -8.83
C LEU A 34 -3.70 -0.57 -10.30
N ASP A 35 -3.23 -1.75 -10.72
CA ASP A 35 -3.45 -2.28 -12.08
C ASP A 35 -4.93 -2.52 -12.39
N ALA A 36 -5.73 -2.87 -11.38
CA ALA A 36 -7.20 -2.95 -11.49
C ALA A 36 -7.91 -1.59 -11.48
N GLY A 37 -7.15 -0.49 -11.42
CA GLY A 37 -7.68 0.88 -11.39
C GLY A 37 -8.35 1.26 -10.07
N ILE A 38 -8.03 0.58 -8.98
CA ILE A 38 -8.49 0.91 -7.61
C ILE A 38 -7.52 1.95 -7.05
N LYS A 39 -8.06 3.00 -6.43
CA LYS A 39 -7.20 4.01 -5.77
C LYS A 39 -6.78 3.51 -4.40
N VAL A 40 -5.49 3.55 -4.16
CA VAL A 40 -4.87 3.11 -2.91
C VAL A 40 -4.07 4.28 -2.33
N GLY A 41 -4.35 4.65 -1.09
CA GLY A 41 -3.52 5.52 -0.28
C GLY A 41 -2.58 4.71 0.60
N VAL A 42 -1.55 5.35 1.17
CA VAL A 42 -0.71 4.76 2.23
C VAL A 42 -1.01 5.45 3.56
N ALA A 43 -1.04 4.70 4.65
CA ALA A 43 -1.28 5.20 5.98
C ALA A 43 -0.49 4.40 7.03
N THR A 44 -0.29 5.00 8.20
CA THR A 44 0.53 4.40 9.28
C THR A 44 -0.25 3.41 10.14
N ASP A 45 -1.58 3.50 10.17
CA ASP A 45 -2.40 2.97 11.27
C ASP A 45 -2.01 3.62 12.63
N GLY A 46 -2.46 3.07 13.75
CA GLY A 46 -2.19 3.60 15.10
C GLY A 46 -0.77 3.31 15.61
N VAL A 47 -0.28 4.17 16.51
CA VAL A 47 1.03 3.98 17.18
C VAL A 47 1.16 2.67 17.96
N ALA A 48 0.06 2.03 18.37
CA ALA A 48 0.12 0.72 19.02
C ALA A 48 0.52 -0.41 18.04
N SER A 49 0.19 -0.26 16.76
CA SER A 49 0.42 -1.23 15.70
C SER A 49 1.46 -0.77 14.67
N ASN A 50 2.02 0.44 14.82
CA ASN A 50 3.12 0.95 14.00
C ASN A 50 4.38 1.25 14.83
N ASN A 51 4.14 2.00 15.92
CA ASN A 51 5.08 2.63 16.85
C ASN A 51 5.60 4.03 16.46
N ASN A 52 5.22 4.59 15.31
CA ASN A 52 5.43 6.01 14.98
C ASN A 52 4.36 6.53 13.97
N PHE A 53 4.55 7.75 13.46
CA PHE A 53 3.74 8.34 12.37
C PHE A 53 4.60 8.79 11.18
N ASP A 54 5.65 8.04 10.86
CA ASP A 54 6.58 8.37 9.78
C ASP A 54 6.05 7.91 8.41
N MET A 55 5.46 8.85 7.67
CA MET A 55 4.97 8.60 6.32
C MET A 55 6.08 8.28 5.30
N PHE A 56 7.33 8.73 5.52
CA PHE A 56 8.44 8.37 4.64
C PHE A 56 8.84 6.92 4.83
N GLU A 57 8.83 6.44 6.07
CA GLU A 57 9.04 5.03 6.39
C GLU A 57 7.96 4.15 5.77
N GLU A 58 6.68 4.57 5.86
CA GLU A 58 5.57 3.86 5.23
C GLU A 58 5.70 3.77 3.71
N MET A 59 5.97 4.90 3.04
CA MET A 59 6.17 4.92 1.60
C MET A 59 7.32 4.01 1.16
N ARG A 60 8.44 4.04 1.90
CA ARG A 60 9.59 3.18 1.63
C ARG A 60 9.23 1.71 1.79
N THR A 61 8.55 1.36 2.88
CA THR A 61 8.15 -0.01 3.18
C THR A 61 7.17 -0.53 2.12
N ALA A 62 6.14 0.25 1.77
CA ALA A 62 5.22 -0.07 0.69
C ALA A 62 5.98 -0.39 -0.62
N ALA A 63 6.92 0.47 -1.01
CA ALA A 63 7.65 0.33 -2.27
C ALA A 63 8.60 -0.87 -2.29
N LEU A 64 9.23 -1.21 -1.17
CA LEU A 64 10.13 -2.36 -1.08
C LEU A 64 9.37 -3.68 -1.01
N LEU A 65 8.25 -3.72 -0.29
CA LEU A 65 7.39 -4.91 -0.19
C LEU A 65 6.90 -5.36 -1.56
N GLN A 66 6.36 -4.43 -2.36
CA GLN A 66 5.84 -4.78 -3.68
C GLN A 66 6.95 -5.27 -4.62
N LYS A 67 8.15 -4.66 -4.59
CA LYS A 67 9.31 -5.18 -5.33
C LYS A 67 9.68 -6.60 -4.90
N GLY A 68 9.68 -6.86 -3.58
CA GLY A 68 10.02 -8.15 -3.00
C GLY A 68 9.03 -9.26 -3.39
N ILE A 69 7.73 -9.00 -3.29
CA ILE A 69 6.69 -9.98 -3.65
C ILE A 69 6.76 -10.36 -5.13
N TYR A 70 6.93 -9.36 -6.00
CA TYR A 70 7.01 -9.58 -7.45
C TYR A 70 8.38 -10.04 -7.94
N LYS A 71 9.40 -10.03 -7.06
CA LYS A 71 10.81 -10.31 -7.40
C LYS A 71 11.31 -9.47 -8.59
N ASP A 72 10.86 -8.22 -8.65
CA ASP A 72 11.14 -7.29 -9.74
C ASP A 72 11.37 -5.88 -9.17
N ALA A 73 12.60 -5.38 -9.33
CA ALA A 73 13.02 -4.09 -8.81
C ALA A 73 12.34 -2.90 -9.50
N THR A 74 11.79 -3.10 -10.70
CA THR A 74 11.10 -2.05 -11.47
C THR A 74 9.65 -1.88 -11.06
N LYS A 75 9.07 -2.86 -10.34
CA LYS A 75 7.71 -2.76 -9.81
C LYS A 75 7.64 -1.69 -8.73
N PHE A 76 6.52 -0.98 -8.71
CA PHE A 76 6.21 0.07 -7.73
C PHE A 76 7.29 1.18 -7.67
N PRO A 77 7.37 2.05 -8.69
CA PRO A 77 8.28 3.20 -8.69
C PRO A 77 8.07 4.14 -7.50
N ALA A 78 9.09 4.92 -7.14
CA ALA A 78 9.00 5.89 -6.05
C ALA A 78 7.89 6.94 -6.26
N GLN A 79 7.64 7.31 -7.51
CA GLN A 79 6.57 8.24 -7.90
C GLN A 79 5.19 7.68 -7.56
N THR A 80 5.00 6.36 -7.62
CA THR A 80 3.76 5.70 -7.21
C THR A 80 3.60 5.81 -5.70
N ALA A 81 4.65 5.53 -4.92
CA ALA A 81 4.61 5.68 -3.46
C ALA A 81 4.24 7.11 -3.05
N LEU A 82 4.88 8.11 -3.66
CA LEU A 82 4.58 9.53 -3.40
C LEU A 82 3.14 9.90 -3.79
N ALA A 83 2.64 9.39 -4.93
CA ALA A 83 1.27 9.63 -5.34
C ALA A 83 0.25 9.05 -4.34
N MET A 84 0.52 7.83 -3.83
CA MET A 84 -0.29 7.18 -2.80
C MET A 84 -0.29 7.96 -1.47
N ALA A 85 0.81 8.61 -1.11
CA ALA A 85 0.90 9.44 0.09
C ALA A 85 0.35 10.87 -0.09
N THR A 86 -0.06 11.23 -1.31
CA THR A 86 -0.53 12.59 -1.63
C THR A 86 -1.83 12.55 -2.45
N ARG A 87 -1.78 12.72 -3.77
CA ARG A 87 -2.96 12.94 -4.63
C ARG A 87 -3.93 11.76 -4.73
N MET A 88 -3.52 10.55 -4.34
CA MET A 88 -4.36 9.35 -4.38
C MET A 88 -4.92 8.95 -3.00
N GLY A 89 -4.32 9.48 -1.93
CA GLY A 89 -4.77 9.30 -0.56
C GLY A 89 -6.03 10.09 -0.25
#